data_AF-A0A8E0NAN0-F1
#
_entry.id   AF-A0A8E0NAN0-F1
#
_cell.length_a   1.000
_cell.length_b   1.000
_cell.length_c   1.000
_cell.angle_alpha   90.00
_cell.angle_beta   90.00
_cell.angle_gamma   90.00
#
_symmetry.space_group_name_H-M   'P 1'
#
loop_
_entity.id
_entity.type
_entity.pdbx_description
1 polymer ?
#
loop_
_entity_poly.entity_id
_entity_poly.type
_entity_poly.pdbx_seq_one_letter_code
_entity_poly.pdbx_strand_id
1 'polypeptide(L)'
;MRAWIAGLAGAAALALGIGAAAAQPAPSDLEAAFEAARTASAVPLSLDREQADWREYGDRSPDGLAARIDELTERAARDRAAWALRTTPALMADGCVPIALSDCHTVSGGYVARRDGPTLYWQLQRGFTEADGVGGGFVLLQLETDGITLRPVAWDYAGYIYGQPEWAGDEGEGVVHVAVPGVHGGTGAHNADVIFRLTDDADRPLRQIDNFTWREGLGARLPQGLEVWKGVNFAYEALMADTALWRTSDANCCPTGGEAYLDFEIRDDRLTLTGVQVNDALTSLAQQVPAGVFAWVQRRMACDHWGGEEPYDAERAAQIEAALSEARCDALETDGQTLRRTHADDDAVLAILARAEAM
;
A
#
# COMPACT_ATOMS: atom_id res chain seq x y z
N MET A 1 81.17 -30.86 -54.11
CA MET A 1 81.22 -29.54 -53.44
C MET A 1 79.82 -29.27 -52.89
N ARG A 2 79.64 -29.49 -51.58
CA ARG A 2 79.37 -28.45 -50.56
C ARG A 2 77.98 -27.81 -50.75
N ALA A 3 77.00 -28.30 -49.98
CA ALA A 3 76.39 -27.63 -48.82
C ALA A 3 75.25 -26.68 -49.27
N TRP A 4 74.07 -26.64 -48.67
CA TRP A 4 73.81 -26.13 -47.32
C TRP A 4 72.44 -26.58 -46.80
N ILE A 5 72.38 -26.83 -45.50
CA ILE A 5 71.19 -27.03 -44.68
C ILE A 5 70.60 -25.64 -44.36
N ALA A 6 69.30 -25.45 -44.56
CA ALA A 6 68.58 -24.29 -44.03
C ALA A 6 67.41 -24.80 -43.17
N GLY A 7 67.53 -24.58 -41.86
CA GLY A 7 66.54 -24.99 -40.86
C GLY A 7 65.28 -24.14 -40.92
N LEU A 8 64.13 -24.82 -40.80
CA LEU A 8 62.84 -24.22 -40.49
C LEU A 8 62.73 -24.09 -38.96
N ALA A 9 62.97 -22.90 -38.44
CA ALA A 9 62.59 -22.53 -37.08
C ALA A 9 61.12 -22.10 -37.10
N GLY A 10 60.23 -22.96 -36.62
CA GLY A 10 58.83 -22.61 -36.37
C GLY A 10 58.74 -21.68 -35.16
N ALA A 11 58.42 -20.41 -35.40
CA ALA A 11 58.01 -19.49 -34.34
C ALA A 11 56.54 -19.75 -34.01
N ALA A 12 56.29 -20.44 -32.89
CA ALA A 12 54.97 -20.51 -32.30
C ALA A 12 54.64 -19.15 -31.67
N ALA A 13 53.86 -18.33 -32.36
CA ALA A 13 53.27 -17.14 -31.79
C ALA A 13 52.14 -17.56 -30.82
N LEU A 14 52.45 -17.60 -29.52
CA LEU A 14 51.41 -17.59 -28.49
C LEU A 14 50.71 -16.23 -28.54
N ALA A 15 49.53 -16.19 -29.15
CA ALA A 15 48.59 -15.10 -28.96
C ALA A 15 48.03 -15.21 -27.53
N LEU A 16 48.64 -14.47 -26.60
CA LEU A 16 48.04 -14.19 -25.30
C LEU A 16 46.85 -13.26 -25.55
N GLY A 17 45.67 -13.85 -25.74
CA GLY A 17 44.41 -13.13 -25.70
C GLY A 17 44.21 -12.60 -24.29
N ILE A 18 44.54 -11.34 -24.05
CA ILE A 18 44.07 -10.60 -22.88
C ILE A 18 42.59 -10.35 -23.16
N GLY A 19 41.74 -11.30 -22.75
CA GLY A 19 40.32 -11.03 -22.64
C GLY A 19 40.17 -9.91 -21.62
N ALA A 20 39.69 -8.74 -22.06
CA ALA A 20 39.23 -7.72 -21.14
C ALA A 20 38.09 -8.35 -20.34
N ALA A 21 38.35 -8.70 -19.09
CA ALA A 21 37.28 -9.06 -18.17
C ALA A 21 36.33 -7.85 -18.14
N ALA A 22 35.06 -8.07 -18.49
CA ALA A 22 34.05 -7.03 -18.35
C ALA A 22 34.11 -6.50 -16.91
N ALA A 23 34.21 -5.19 -16.75
CA ALA A 23 34.23 -4.58 -15.43
C ALA A 23 32.95 -4.99 -14.71
N GLN A 24 33.07 -5.45 -13.47
CA GLN A 24 31.91 -5.80 -12.66
C GLN A 24 31.09 -4.52 -12.41
N PRO A 25 29.74 -4.61 -12.43
CA PRO A 25 28.89 -3.46 -12.15
C PRO A 25 29.19 -2.90 -10.76
N ALA A 26 29.35 -1.59 -10.67
CA ALA A 26 29.58 -0.90 -9.42
C ALA A 26 28.26 -0.38 -8.82
N PRO A 27 28.16 -0.19 -7.50
CA PRO A 27 26.99 0.44 -6.87
C PRO A 27 26.65 1.83 -7.42
N SER A 28 27.64 2.56 -7.94
CA SER A 28 27.42 3.85 -8.62
C SER A 28 26.64 3.71 -9.93
N ASP A 29 26.79 2.59 -10.62
CA ASP A 29 26.10 2.32 -11.89
C ASP A 29 24.61 2.07 -11.63
N LEU A 30 24.29 1.38 -10.54
CA LEU A 30 22.91 1.20 -10.07
C LEU A 30 22.24 2.53 -9.74
N GLU A 31 22.91 3.41 -8.98
CA GLU A 31 22.32 4.69 -8.60
C GLU A 31 22.09 5.58 -9.85
N ALA A 32 23.03 5.57 -10.80
CA ALA A 32 22.88 6.29 -12.06
C ALA A 32 21.72 5.75 -12.91
N ALA A 33 21.58 4.43 -13.01
CA ALA A 33 20.47 3.79 -13.72
C ALA A 33 19.12 4.10 -13.06
N PHE A 34 19.07 4.06 -11.72
CA PHE A 34 17.88 4.38 -10.94
C PHE A 34 17.45 5.84 -11.16
N GLU A 35 18.35 6.81 -11.04
CA GLU A 35 18.02 8.22 -11.25
C GLU A 35 17.56 8.51 -12.68
N ALA A 36 18.18 7.86 -13.67
CA ALA A 36 17.76 7.98 -15.07
C ALA A 36 16.35 7.41 -15.30
N ALA A 37 16.02 6.27 -14.67
CA ALA A 37 14.68 5.68 -14.72
C ALA A 37 13.65 6.56 -14.00
N ARG A 38 13.98 7.01 -12.79
CA ARG A 38 13.15 7.90 -11.97
C ARG A 38 12.81 9.21 -12.67
N THR A 39 13.79 9.84 -13.31
CA THR A 39 13.59 11.08 -14.07
C THR A 39 12.66 10.86 -15.26
N ALA A 40 12.81 9.74 -15.97
CA ALA A 40 11.99 9.42 -17.14
C ALA A 40 10.55 9.00 -16.77
N SER A 41 10.35 8.43 -15.57
CA SER A 41 9.12 7.72 -15.26
C SER A 41 7.91 8.62 -15.04
N ALA A 42 6.75 8.16 -15.51
CA ALA A 42 5.45 8.74 -15.17
C ALA A 42 5.04 8.49 -13.71
N VAL A 43 5.59 7.45 -13.08
CA VAL A 43 5.30 7.04 -11.69
C VAL A 43 6.58 6.97 -10.83
N PRO A 44 7.28 8.09 -10.64
CA PRO A 44 8.57 8.10 -9.95
C PRO A 44 8.50 7.63 -8.50
N LEU A 45 7.38 7.87 -7.79
CA LEU A 45 7.21 7.44 -6.40
C LEU A 45 6.96 5.94 -6.29
N SER A 46 6.23 5.33 -7.25
CA SER A 46 6.11 3.87 -7.34
C SER A 46 7.49 3.23 -7.55
N LEU A 47 8.29 3.80 -8.46
CA LEU A 47 9.65 3.32 -8.70
C LEU A 47 10.57 3.51 -7.48
N ASP A 48 10.43 4.61 -6.74
CA ASP A 48 11.14 4.82 -5.46
C ASP A 48 10.82 3.68 -4.47
N ARG A 49 9.55 3.27 -4.38
CA ARG A 49 9.11 2.16 -3.54
C ARG A 49 9.67 0.82 -4.00
N GLU A 50 9.54 0.49 -5.29
CA GLU A 50 10.08 -0.73 -5.87
C GLU A 50 11.60 -0.85 -5.62
N GLN A 51 12.33 0.27 -5.73
CA GLN A 51 13.76 0.30 -5.45
C GLN A 51 14.08 0.09 -3.98
N ALA A 52 13.26 0.61 -3.05
CA ALA A 52 13.40 0.34 -1.63
C ALA A 52 13.18 -1.16 -1.32
N ASP A 53 12.15 -1.77 -1.90
CA ASP A 53 11.85 -3.19 -1.74
C ASP A 53 12.97 -4.07 -2.32
N TRP A 54 13.52 -3.71 -3.49
CA TRP A 54 14.69 -4.40 -4.06
C TRP A 54 15.94 -4.28 -3.17
N ARG A 55 16.17 -3.12 -2.53
CA ARG A 55 17.31 -2.95 -1.61
C ARG A 55 17.20 -3.85 -0.37
N GLU A 56 15.98 -4.13 0.09
CA GLU A 56 15.70 -4.97 1.25
C GLU A 56 15.73 -6.46 0.91
N TYR A 57 15.07 -6.86 -0.18
CA TYR A 57 14.78 -8.26 -0.50
C TYR A 57 15.43 -8.78 -1.80
N GLY A 58 15.96 -7.89 -2.64
CA GLY A 58 16.52 -8.24 -3.94
C GLY A 58 17.87 -8.96 -3.87
N ASP A 59 18.24 -9.61 -4.97
CA ASP A 59 19.56 -10.24 -5.09
C ASP A 59 20.65 -9.16 -5.21
N ARG A 60 21.51 -9.11 -4.20
CA ARG A 60 22.65 -8.16 -4.11
C ARG A 60 23.97 -8.79 -4.57
N SER A 61 23.92 -9.98 -5.18
CA SER A 61 25.05 -10.55 -5.90
C SER A 61 25.45 -9.65 -7.08
N PRO A 62 26.67 -9.78 -7.63
CA PRO A 62 27.06 -9.05 -8.84
C PRO A 62 26.10 -9.27 -10.01
N ASP A 63 25.53 -10.47 -10.15
CA ASP A 63 24.57 -10.79 -11.21
C ASP A 63 23.21 -10.14 -10.95
N GLY A 64 22.74 -10.15 -9.70
CA GLY A 64 21.52 -9.45 -9.31
C GLY A 64 21.62 -7.92 -9.46
N LEU A 65 22.80 -7.36 -9.20
CA LEU A 65 23.09 -5.95 -9.44
C LEU A 65 23.07 -5.63 -10.94
N ALA A 66 23.73 -6.45 -11.78
CA ALA A 66 23.69 -6.30 -13.23
C ALA A 66 22.25 -6.35 -13.76
N ALA A 67 21.47 -7.35 -13.35
CA ALA A 67 20.09 -7.51 -13.77
C ALA A 67 19.22 -6.30 -13.40
N ARG A 68 19.38 -5.76 -12.18
CA ARG A 68 18.64 -4.56 -11.77
C ARG A 68 19.05 -3.31 -12.55
N ILE A 69 20.34 -3.15 -12.87
CA ILE A 69 20.83 -2.05 -13.71
C ILE A 69 20.22 -2.13 -15.11
N ASP A 70 20.20 -3.32 -15.71
CA ASP A 70 19.63 -3.54 -17.04
C ASP A 70 18.12 -3.22 -17.05
N GLU A 71 17.37 -3.73 -16.06
CA GLU A 71 15.93 -3.46 -15.89
C GLU A 71 15.64 -1.95 -15.79
N LEU A 72 16.38 -1.23 -14.94
CA LEU A 72 16.22 0.22 -14.77
C LEU A 72 16.59 0.98 -16.05
N THR A 73 17.63 0.55 -16.75
CA THR A 73 18.07 1.16 -18.01
C THR A 73 17.02 0.99 -19.11
N GLU A 74 16.44 -0.20 -19.23
CA GLU A 74 15.36 -0.50 -20.16
C GLU A 74 14.09 0.29 -19.83
N ARG A 75 13.71 0.36 -18.54
CA ARG A 75 12.59 1.20 -18.07
C ARG A 75 12.80 2.67 -18.42
N ALA A 76 13.99 3.20 -18.19
CA ALA A 76 14.31 4.58 -18.51
C ALA A 76 14.19 4.86 -20.03
N ALA A 77 14.69 3.95 -20.87
CA ALA A 77 14.60 4.07 -22.32
C ALA A 77 13.15 4.02 -22.81
N ARG A 78 12.37 3.07 -22.28
CA ARG A 78 10.95 2.92 -22.56
C ARG A 78 10.14 4.14 -22.17
N ASP A 79 10.30 4.64 -20.95
CA ASP A 79 9.53 5.78 -20.46
C ASP A 79 9.86 7.06 -21.24
N ARG A 80 11.13 7.25 -21.64
CA ARG A 80 11.50 8.33 -22.58
C ARG A 80 10.82 8.21 -23.94
N ALA A 81 10.73 6.99 -24.49
CA ALA A 81 10.05 6.76 -25.77
C ALA A 81 8.53 7.00 -25.65
N ALA A 82 7.92 6.62 -24.52
CA ALA A 82 6.51 6.82 -24.25
C ALA A 82 6.10 8.31 -24.25
N TRP A 83 6.92 9.19 -23.67
CA TRP A 83 6.68 10.65 -23.72
C TRP A 83 6.66 11.21 -25.15
N ALA A 84 7.44 10.61 -26.06
CA ALA A 84 7.49 11.01 -27.47
C ALA A 84 6.37 10.37 -28.32
N LEU A 85 5.65 9.40 -27.79
CA LEU A 85 4.62 8.67 -28.52
C LEU A 85 3.43 9.58 -28.85
N ARG A 86 2.89 9.41 -30.05
CA ARG A 86 1.67 10.08 -30.51
C ARG A 86 0.72 9.05 -31.11
N THR A 87 -0.56 9.19 -30.80
CA THR A 87 -1.64 8.35 -31.33
C THR A 87 -2.87 9.21 -31.63
N THR A 88 -3.98 8.60 -32.03
CA THR A 88 -5.27 9.27 -32.21
C THR A 88 -6.38 8.45 -31.57
N PRO A 89 -7.56 9.02 -31.30
CA PRO A 89 -8.70 8.24 -30.79
C PRO A 89 -9.05 7.04 -31.67
N ALA A 90 -8.93 7.17 -33.00
CA ALA A 90 -9.17 6.07 -33.93
C ALA A 90 -8.14 4.94 -33.78
N LEU A 91 -6.84 5.29 -33.75
CA LEU A 91 -5.78 4.30 -33.55
C LEU A 91 -5.85 3.62 -32.17
N MET A 92 -6.23 4.37 -31.14
CA MET A 92 -6.44 3.84 -29.78
C MET A 92 -7.64 2.89 -29.70
N ALA A 93 -8.68 3.11 -30.51
CA ALA A 93 -9.83 2.22 -30.61
C ALA A 93 -9.50 0.90 -31.34
N ASP A 94 -8.57 0.96 -32.30
CA ASP A 94 -8.19 -0.18 -33.13
C ASP A 94 -7.04 -1.03 -32.53
N GLY A 95 -6.33 -0.54 -31.51
CA GLY A 95 -5.18 -1.25 -30.95
C GLY A 95 -4.65 -0.73 -29.61
N CYS A 96 -3.70 -1.49 -29.05
CA CYS A 96 -3.00 -1.10 -27.84
C CYS A 96 -1.98 0.00 -28.12
N VAL A 97 -1.87 0.98 -27.21
CA VAL A 97 -0.77 1.95 -27.18
C VAL A 97 0.52 1.24 -26.74
N PRO A 98 1.52 1.05 -27.62
CA PRO A 98 2.63 0.13 -27.38
C PRO A 98 3.76 0.78 -26.57
N ILE A 99 3.61 0.83 -25.25
CA ILE A 99 4.66 1.35 -24.35
C ILE A 99 5.53 0.22 -23.80
N ALA A 100 4.95 -0.73 -23.04
CA ALA A 100 5.75 -1.71 -22.29
C ALA A 100 5.46 -3.18 -22.60
N LEU A 101 4.21 -3.52 -22.91
CA LEU A 101 3.78 -4.91 -22.94
C LEU A 101 4.06 -5.54 -24.30
N SER A 102 4.68 -6.72 -24.27
CA SER A 102 4.69 -7.65 -25.40
C SER A 102 3.31 -8.30 -25.54
N ASP A 103 2.89 -8.56 -26.79
CA ASP A 103 1.55 -9.05 -27.14
C ASP A 103 0.42 -8.20 -26.51
N CYS A 104 0.62 -6.88 -26.56
CA CYS A 104 -0.30 -5.98 -25.91
C CYS A 104 -1.69 -5.97 -26.57
N HIS A 105 -2.73 -6.11 -25.75
CA HIS A 105 -4.11 -5.91 -26.16
C HIS A 105 -4.87 -5.03 -25.16
N THR A 106 -5.86 -4.33 -25.70
CA THR A 106 -6.74 -3.44 -24.95
C THR A 106 -7.88 -4.21 -24.33
N VAL A 107 -7.98 -4.17 -23.00
CA VAL A 107 -9.13 -4.74 -22.27
C VAL A 107 -10.32 -3.80 -22.34
N SER A 108 -10.07 -2.52 -22.07
CA SER A 108 -11.07 -1.46 -22.12
C SER A 108 -10.37 -0.12 -22.34
N GLY A 109 -11.14 0.87 -22.78
CA GLY A 109 -10.67 2.22 -22.98
C GLY A 109 -11.82 3.20 -22.92
N GLY A 110 -11.51 4.47 -22.73
CA GLY A 110 -12.52 5.49 -22.61
C GLY A 110 -11.93 6.86 -22.38
N TYR A 111 -12.74 7.73 -21.80
CA TYR A 111 -12.30 9.03 -21.33
C TYR A 111 -12.95 9.33 -19.98
N VAL A 112 -12.25 10.09 -19.16
CA VAL A 112 -12.80 10.74 -17.98
C VAL A 112 -12.74 12.25 -18.23
N ALA A 113 -13.90 12.88 -18.19
CA ALA A 113 -14.06 14.30 -18.46
C ALA A 113 -14.43 15.03 -17.16
N ARG A 114 -14.04 16.29 -17.07
CA ARG A 114 -14.51 17.22 -16.04
C ARG A 114 -15.18 18.40 -16.72
N ARG A 115 -16.17 19.00 -16.06
CA ARG A 115 -16.93 20.13 -16.60
C ARG A 115 -16.03 21.30 -17.02
N ASP A 116 -15.04 21.62 -16.20
CA ASP A 116 -14.13 22.76 -16.35
C ASP A 116 -12.65 22.33 -16.32
N GLY A 117 -12.32 21.15 -16.90
CA GLY A 117 -10.97 20.59 -16.86
C GLY A 117 -10.61 19.77 -18.10
N PRO A 118 -9.37 19.25 -18.17
CA PRO A 118 -8.94 18.44 -19.29
C PRO A 118 -9.71 17.12 -19.33
N THR A 119 -9.98 16.64 -20.54
CA THR A 119 -10.40 15.26 -20.76
C THR A 119 -9.16 14.37 -20.76
N LEU A 120 -9.14 13.36 -19.90
CA LEU A 120 -8.14 12.31 -19.95
C LEU A 120 -8.71 11.11 -20.70
N TYR A 121 -8.07 10.74 -21.79
CA TYR A 121 -8.32 9.47 -22.46
C TYR A 121 -7.54 8.38 -21.74
N TRP A 122 -8.05 7.16 -21.75
CA TRP A 122 -7.39 6.08 -21.05
C TRP A 122 -7.56 4.74 -21.76
N GLN A 123 -6.60 3.86 -21.51
CA GLN A 123 -6.60 2.47 -21.97
C GLN A 123 -6.12 1.56 -20.84
N LEU A 124 -6.86 0.48 -20.58
CA LEU A 124 -6.42 -0.63 -19.74
C LEU A 124 -5.90 -1.74 -20.65
N GLN A 125 -4.69 -2.21 -20.34
CA GLN A 125 -3.90 -3.07 -21.19
C GLN A 125 -3.59 -4.40 -20.50
N ARG A 126 -3.38 -5.42 -21.32
CA ARG A 126 -2.91 -6.75 -20.93
C ARG A 126 -1.86 -7.21 -21.91
N GLY A 127 -0.96 -8.04 -21.41
CA GLY A 127 0.14 -8.64 -22.16
C GLY A 127 1.13 -9.23 -21.17
N PHE A 128 2.40 -9.25 -21.53
CA PHE A 128 3.44 -9.72 -20.63
C PHE A 128 4.69 -8.84 -20.70
N THR A 129 5.37 -8.73 -19.56
CA THR A 129 6.77 -8.33 -19.47
C THR A 129 7.61 -9.61 -19.52
N GLU A 130 8.86 -9.53 -19.98
CA GLU A 130 9.75 -10.70 -19.99
C GLU A 130 10.08 -11.20 -18.57
N ALA A 131 9.95 -10.34 -17.55
CA ALA A 131 10.25 -10.65 -16.16
C ALA A 131 9.12 -11.42 -15.42
N ASP A 132 7.84 -11.04 -15.61
CA ASP A 132 6.76 -11.42 -14.68
C ASP A 132 5.64 -12.29 -15.30
N GLY A 133 5.70 -12.54 -16.62
CA GLY A 133 4.88 -13.56 -17.28
C GLY A 133 3.41 -13.21 -17.56
N VAL A 134 2.76 -12.29 -16.83
CA VAL A 134 1.52 -11.59 -17.23
C VAL A 134 1.44 -10.26 -16.49
N GLY A 135 1.35 -9.15 -17.21
CA GLY A 135 1.21 -7.80 -16.66
C GLY A 135 -0.13 -7.15 -17.03
N GLY A 136 -0.72 -6.43 -16.08
CA GLY A 136 -1.73 -5.41 -16.37
C GLY A 136 -1.04 -4.07 -16.62
N GLY A 137 -1.68 -3.19 -17.37
CA GLY A 137 -1.18 -1.83 -17.55
C GLY A 137 -2.29 -0.82 -17.70
N PHE A 138 -1.97 0.43 -17.43
CA PHE A 138 -2.81 1.54 -17.85
C PHE A 138 -1.98 2.58 -18.60
N VAL A 139 -2.66 3.31 -19.48
CA VAL A 139 -2.11 4.52 -20.12
C VAL A 139 -3.17 5.61 -20.03
N LEU A 140 -2.80 6.76 -19.49
CA LEU A 140 -3.57 8.00 -19.54
C LEU A 140 -3.00 8.89 -20.64
N LEU A 141 -3.88 9.48 -21.44
CA LEU A 141 -3.52 10.34 -22.57
C LEU A 141 -4.30 11.66 -22.52
N GLN A 142 -3.70 12.71 -23.07
CA GLN A 142 -4.37 13.99 -23.30
C GLN A 142 -4.36 14.34 -24.79
N LEU A 143 -5.42 15.03 -25.23
CA LEU A 143 -5.44 15.65 -26.55
C LEU A 143 -4.41 16.79 -26.59
N GLU A 144 -3.66 16.85 -27.68
CA GLU A 144 -2.85 18.00 -28.01
C GLU A 144 -3.73 19.13 -28.57
N THR A 145 -3.12 20.30 -28.75
CA THR A 145 -3.83 21.52 -29.18
C THR A 145 -4.45 21.42 -30.59
N ASP A 146 -4.05 20.41 -31.39
CA ASP A 146 -4.67 20.14 -32.69
C ASP A 146 -6.05 19.46 -32.58
N GLY A 147 -6.44 19.02 -31.38
CA GLY A 147 -7.74 18.40 -31.09
C GLY A 147 -7.92 16.98 -31.64
N ILE A 148 -6.87 16.36 -32.20
CA ILE A 148 -6.96 15.01 -32.80
C ILE A 148 -5.83 14.09 -32.37
N THR A 149 -4.67 14.64 -32.02
CA THR A 149 -3.50 13.89 -31.56
C THR A 149 -3.60 13.66 -30.07
N LEU A 150 -3.38 12.42 -29.65
CA LEU A 150 -3.24 12.04 -28.24
C LEU A 150 -1.76 11.80 -27.91
N ARG A 151 -1.33 12.32 -26.76
CA ARG A 151 -0.02 12.00 -26.17
C ARG A 151 -0.21 11.32 -24.81
N PRO A 152 0.61 10.32 -24.46
CA PRO A 152 0.64 9.77 -23.10
C PRO A 152 1.03 10.85 -22.07
N VAL A 153 0.37 10.81 -20.91
CA VAL A 153 0.62 11.71 -19.78
C VAL A 153 0.87 10.98 -18.47
N ALA A 154 0.46 9.71 -18.37
CA ALA A 154 0.87 8.79 -17.31
C ALA A 154 0.67 7.33 -17.74
N TRP A 155 1.41 6.41 -17.15
CA TRP A 155 1.27 4.97 -17.36
C TRP A 155 1.93 4.20 -16.22
N ASP A 156 1.50 2.97 -16.01
CA ASP A 156 2.15 2.01 -15.13
C ASP A 156 1.83 0.58 -15.56
N TYR A 157 2.70 -0.36 -15.18
CA TYR A 157 2.69 -1.77 -15.53
C TYR A 157 3.01 -2.70 -14.33
N ALA A 158 3.13 -2.14 -13.11
CA ALA A 158 3.43 -2.92 -11.90
C ALA A 158 2.22 -3.74 -11.37
N GLY A 159 0.99 -3.35 -11.74
CA GLY A 159 -0.23 -4.04 -11.37
C GLY A 159 -0.53 -5.25 -12.25
N TYR A 160 -1.16 -6.27 -11.66
CA TYR A 160 -1.73 -7.39 -12.40
C TYR A 160 -3.07 -7.00 -13.05
N ILE A 161 -3.88 -6.17 -12.38
CA ILE A 161 -5.15 -5.65 -12.92
C ILE A 161 -5.24 -4.17 -12.56
N TYR A 162 -5.70 -3.37 -13.51
CA TYR A 162 -6.09 -1.99 -13.26
C TYR A 162 -7.59 -1.81 -13.50
N GLY A 163 -8.18 -0.87 -12.78
CA GLY A 163 -9.54 -0.39 -12.92
C GLY A 163 -9.62 0.88 -13.76
N GLN A 164 -10.84 1.29 -14.08
CA GLN A 164 -11.09 2.54 -14.78
C GLN A 164 -10.60 3.74 -13.94
N PRO A 165 -9.94 4.74 -14.56
CA PRO A 165 -9.58 5.97 -13.86
C PRO A 165 -10.82 6.76 -13.40
N GLU A 166 -10.72 7.31 -12.19
CA GLU A 166 -11.78 8.13 -11.58
C GLU A 166 -11.20 9.38 -10.91
N TRP A 167 -12.03 10.42 -10.79
CA TRP A 167 -11.64 11.62 -10.05
C TRP A 167 -11.65 11.31 -8.55
N ALA A 168 -10.65 11.82 -7.83
CA ALA A 168 -10.46 11.58 -6.41
C ALA A 168 -10.59 12.88 -5.59
N GLY A 169 -11.26 12.79 -4.44
CA GLY A 169 -11.52 13.91 -3.52
C GLY A 169 -12.64 14.87 -3.94
N ASP A 170 -12.91 15.86 -3.09
CA ASP A 170 -13.94 16.88 -3.31
C ASP A 170 -13.50 17.91 -4.37
N GLU A 171 -14.35 18.12 -5.37
CA GLU A 171 -14.15 19.09 -6.45
C GLU A 171 -14.06 20.55 -5.95
N GLY A 172 -14.53 20.83 -4.72
CA GLY A 172 -14.64 22.17 -4.14
C GLY A 172 -13.33 22.88 -3.77
N GLU A 173 -12.22 22.15 -3.61
CA GLU A 173 -10.92 22.73 -3.19
C GLU A 173 -10.03 23.17 -4.37
N GLY A 174 -10.48 23.01 -5.61
CA GLY A 174 -9.77 23.47 -6.81
C GLY A 174 -8.55 22.63 -7.22
N VAL A 175 -8.02 21.76 -6.36
CA VAL A 175 -6.98 20.78 -6.70
C VAL A 175 -7.63 19.49 -7.21
N VAL A 176 -7.23 19.06 -8.41
CA VAL A 176 -7.85 17.92 -9.09
C VAL A 176 -6.95 16.72 -9.02
N HIS A 177 -7.47 15.60 -8.52
CA HIS A 177 -6.77 14.33 -8.48
C HIS A 177 -7.47 13.29 -9.33
N VAL A 178 -6.71 12.45 -10.01
CA VAL A 178 -7.19 11.26 -10.72
C VAL A 178 -6.55 10.04 -10.09
N ALA A 179 -7.37 9.07 -9.69
CA ALA A 179 -6.92 7.77 -9.21
C ALA A 179 -7.08 6.75 -10.34
N VAL A 180 -6.12 5.84 -10.43
CA VAL A 180 -6.22 4.64 -11.26
C VAL A 180 -6.16 3.44 -10.32
N PRO A 181 -7.30 2.78 -10.06
CA PRO A 181 -7.34 1.64 -9.17
C PRO A 181 -6.46 0.51 -9.70
N GLY A 182 -5.76 -0.21 -8.84
CA GLY A 182 -4.82 -1.25 -9.26
C GLY A 182 -4.58 -2.31 -8.20
N VAL A 183 -4.31 -3.55 -8.63
CA VAL A 183 -3.93 -4.65 -7.73
C VAL A 183 -2.71 -5.39 -8.27
N HIS A 184 -1.75 -5.68 -7.40
CA HIS A 184 -0.61 -6.54 -7.72
C HIS A 184 -1.02 -8.01 -7.85
N GLY A 185 -0.17 -8.82 -8.48
CA GLY A 185 -0.31 -10.27 -8.49
C GLY A 185 0.12 -10.90 -7.15
N GLY A 186 -0.48 -12.03 -6.79
CA GLY A 186 -0.13 -12.79 -5.58
C GLY A 186 -1.12 -12.62 -4.41
N THR A 187 -0.94 -13.42 -3.36
CA THR A 187 -1.89 -13.52 -2.23
C THR A 187 -1.65 -12.49 -1.11
N GLY A 188 -0.50 -11.80 -1.13
CA GLY A 188 -0.05 -10.88 -0.08
C GLY A 188 0.11 -9.41 -0.49
N ALA A 189 0.12 -9.10 -1.79
CA ALA A 189 0.21 -7.73 -2.28
C ALA A 189 -1.18 -7.24 -2.68
N HIS A 190 -1.58 -6.10 -2.17
CA HIS A 190 -2.81 -5.42 -2.53
C HIS A 190 -2.47 -3.94 -2.58
N ASN A 191 -3.11 -3.28 -3.54
CA ASN A 191 -2.84 -1.93 -4.02
C ASN A 191 -1.61 -1.81 -4.92
N ALA A 192 -1.87 -1.82 -6.23
CA ALA A 192 -1.00 -1.26 -7.27
C ALA A 192 -1.57 0.08 -7.77
N ASP A 193 -2.46 0.68 -6.99
CA ASP A 193 -3.15 1.90 -7.35
C ASP A 193 -2.16 3.07 -7.49
N VAL A 194 -2.52 4.02 -8.35
CA VAL A 194 -1.76 5.25 -8.50
C VAL A 194 -2.69 6.45 -8.45
N ILE A 195 -2.30 7.48 -7.70
CA ILE A 195 -3.02 8.76 -7.65
C ILE A 195 -2.13 9.82 -8.29
N PHE A 196 -2.73 10.69 -9.11
CA PHE A 196 -2.06 11.84 -9.70
C PHE A 196 -2.79 13.12 -9.37
N ARG A 197 -2.04 14.20 -9.13
CA ARG A 197 -2.54 15.57 -9.14
C ARG A 197 -2.35 16.17 -10.53
N LEU A 198 -3.39 16.83 -11.03
CA LEU A 198 -3.29 17.65 -12.22
C LEU A 198 -2.50 18.93 -11.91
N THR A 199 -1.58 19.28 -12.80
CA THR A 199 -0.73 20.48 -12.69
C THR A 199 -0.78 21.31 -13.97
N ASP A 200 -0.33 22.56 -13.89
CA ASP A 200 -0.20 23.46 -15.05
C ASP A 200 1.05 23.18 -15.91
N ASP A 201 1.86 22.18 -15.55
CA ASP A 201 3.01 21.76 -16.36
C ASP A 201 2.50 21.06 -17.62
N ALA A 202 2.61 21.75 -18.76
CA ALA A 202 2.15 21.22 -20.04
C ALA A 202 2.93 19.96 -20.46
N ASP A 203 4.21 19.83 -20.10
CA ASP A 203 5.00 18.64 -20.45
C ASP A 203 4.65 17.48 -19.53
N ARG A 204 4.47 17.75 -18.23
CA ARG A 204 4.13 16.76 -17.19
C ARG A 204 2.87 17.13 -16.42
N PRO A 205 1.68 17.04 -17.04
CA PRO A 205 0.44 17.55 -16.45
C PRO A 205 -0.04 16.72 -15.27
N LEU A 206 0.47 15.51 -15.09
CA LEU A 206 0.12 14.62 -13.98
C LEU A 206 1.35 14.40 -13.10
N ARG A 207 1.25 14.84 -11.85
CA ARG A 207 2.26 14.59 -10.82
C ARG A 207 1.77 13.49 -9.90
N GLN A 208 2.55 12.42 -9.74
CA GLN A 208 2.19 11.33 -8.86
C GLN A 208 2.10 11.79 -7.40
N ILE A 209 1.09 11.28 -6.70
CA ILE A 209 0.87 11.40 -5.26
C ILE A 209 1.37 10.14 -4.57
N ASP A 210 2.07 10.30 -3.46
CA ASP A 210 2.46 9.20 -2.58
C ASP A 210 1.20 8.62 -1.90
N ASN A 211 0.77 7.43 -2.32
CA ASN A 211 -0.41 6.76 -1.81
C ASN A 211 -0.10 5.47 -1.03
N PHE A 212 1.12 5.32 -0.53
CA PHE A 212 1.58 4.09 0.13
C PHE A 212 2.29 4.32 1.48
N THR A 213 2.96 5.46 1.69
CA THR A 213 3.69 5.72 2.95
C THR A 213 2.79 5.85 4.18
N TRP A 214 1.51 6.14 4.00
CA TRP A 214 0.52 6.18 5.09
C TRP A 214 0.47 4.85 5.89
N ARG A 215 0.86 3.73 5.27
CA ARG A 215 0.89 2.40 5.90
C ARG A 215 1.90 2.31 7.04
N GLU A 216 3.01 3.05 6.97
CA GLU A 216 4.09 2.99 7.97
C GLU A 216 3.60 3.41 9.37
N GLY A 217 2.60 4.30 9.43
CA GLY A 217 1.99 4.76 10.68
C GLY A 217 0.75 3.99 11.11
N LEU A 218 0.17 3.14 10.24
CA LEU A 218 -1.13 2.51 10.50
C LEU A 218 -1.07 1.58 11.72
N GLY A 219 -0.04 0.73 11.82
CA GLY A 219 0.07 -0.26 12.90
C GLY A 219 0.05 0.37 14.31
N ALA A 220 0.63 1.57 14.46
CA ALA A 220 0.63 2.29 15.73
C ALA A 220 -0.74 2.89 16.11
N ARG A 221 -1.68 2.97 15.16
CA ARG A 221 -3.04 3.49 15.37
C ARG A 221 -4.09 2.38 15.54
N LEU A 222 -3.70 1.11 15.38
CA LEU A 222 -4.56 -0.04 15.59
C LEU A 222 -4.53 -0.50 17.06
N PRO A 223 -5.64 -1.07 17.58
CA PRO A 223 -5.64 -1.77 18.85
C PRO A 223 -4.60 -2.89 18.90
N GLN A 224 -4.08 -3.17 20.10
CA GLN A 224 -3.08 -4.21 20.29
C GLN A 224 -3.59 -5.58 19.80
N GLY A 225 -2.74 -6.28 19.03
CA GLY A 225 -3.04 -7.61 18.51
C GLY A 225 -3.86 -7.61 17.21
N LEU A 226 -4.16 -6.44 16.64
CA LEU A 226 -4.76 -6.28 15.31
C LEU A 226 -3.73 -5.72 14.33
N GLU A 227 -3.71 -6.30 13.13
CA GLU A 227 -2.76 -5.95 12.08
C GLU A 227 -3.46 -5.90 10.71
N VAL A 228 -2.88 -5.16 9.77
CA VAL A 228 -3.30 -5.12 8.37
C VAL A 228 -2.21 -5.76 7.51
N TRP A 229 -2.50 -6.95 6.98
CA TRP A 229 -1.52 -7.76 6.24
C TRP A 229 -1.62 -7.56 4.74
N LYS A 230 -2.84 -7.30 4.26
CA LYS A 230 -3.12 -7.02 2.85
C LYS A 230 -3.35 -5.52 2.70
N GLY A 231 -3.83 -5.13 1.53
CA GLY A 231 -4.09 -3.75 1.17
C GLY A 231 -5.53 -3.40 1.49
N VAL A 232 -5.97 -2.28 0.94
CA VAL A 232 -7.21 -1.62 1.30
C VAL A 232 -8.07 -1.42 0.07
N ASN A 233 -9.38 -1.36 0.27
CA ASN A 233 -10.33 -1.01 -0.78
C ASN A 233 -10.55 0.49 -0.73
N PHE A 234 -9.95 1.23 -1.67
CA PHE A 234 -10.12 2.67 -1.74
C PHE A 234 -11.48 3.06 -2.30
N ALA A 235 -12.10 4.06 -1.66
CA ALA A 235 -13.18 4.87 -2.20
C ALA A 235 -12.60 6.27 -2.49
N TYR A 236 -12.06 6.46 -3.70
CA TYR A 236 -11.26 7.65 -4.02
C TYR A 236 -12.07 8.95 -4.01
N GLU A 237 -13.35 8.91 -4.37
CA GLU A 237 -14.24 10.07 -4.30
C GLU A 237 -14.31 10.64 -2.87
N ALA A 238 -14.41 9.77 -1.86
CA ALA A 238 -14.50 10.17 -0.46
C ALA A 238 -13.13 10.29 0.23
N LEU A 239 -12.03 9.95 -0.46
CA LEU A 239 -10.70 9.75 0.14
C LEU A 239 -10.77 8.86 1.40
N MET A 240 -11.47 7.74 1.27
CA MET A 240 -11.60 6.73 2.32
C MET A 240 -11.07 5.39 1.84
N ALA A 241 -10.79 4.49 2.77
CA ALA A 241 -10.63 3.08 2.45
C ALA A 241 -11.14 2.17 3.57
N ASP A 242 -11.50 0.94 3.22
CA ASP A 242 -11.73 -0.13 4.19
C ASP A 242 -10.68 -1.23 4.07
N THR A 243 -10.43 -1.94 5.16
CA THR A 243 -9.56 -3.10 5.18
C THR A 243 -9.94 -4.06 6.28
N ALA A 244 -9.70 -5.34 6.05
CA ALA A 244 -9.88 -6.35 7.08
C ALA A 244 -8.74 -6.31 8.10
N LEU A 245 -9.01 -6.81 9.31
CA LEU A 245 -8.03 -6.89 10.40
C LEU A 245 -7.68 -8.34 10.69
N TRP A 246 -6.39 -8.61 10.81
CA TRP A 246 -5.83 -9.91 11.19
C TRP A 246 -5.45 -9.92 12.65
N ARG A 247 -5.67 -11.07 13.29
CA ARG A 247 -5.09 -11.40 14.60
C ARG A 247 -3.82 -12.21 14.38
N THR A 248 -2.96 -12.25 15.40
CA THR A 248 -1.75 -13.08 15.40
C THR A 248 -2.04 -14.56 15.10
N SER A 249 -3.23 -15.06 15.47
CA SER A 249 -3.65 -16.45 15.21
C SER A 249 -4.06 -16.74 13.76
N ASP A 250 -4.24 -15.72 12.92
CA ASP A 250 -4.87 -15.88 11.59
C ASP A 250 -3.89 -16.37 10.49
N ALA A 251 -2.59 -16.43 10.81
CA ALA A 251 -1.54 -16.97 9.94
C ALA A 251 -1.63 -16.47 8.47
N ASN A 252 -1.95 -15.19 8.27
CA ASN A 252 -2.09 -14.51 6.97
C ASN A 252 -3.23 -15.00 6.04
N CYS A 253 -3.96 -16.07 6.38
CA CYS A 253 -4.89 -16.67 5.41
C CYS A 253 -6.24 -15.95 5.39
N CYS A 254 -6.88 -15.79 6.55
CA CYS A 254 -8.24 -15.25 6.68
C CYS A 254 -8.34 -14.28 7.86
N PRO A 255 -8.78 -13.03 7.66
CA PRO A 255 -8.91 -12.06 8.75
C PRO A 255 -10.06 -12.45 9.69
N THR A 256 -9.80 -12.49 11.00
CA THR A 256 -10.83 -12.68 12.05
C THR A 256 -10.88 -11.54 13.06
N GLY A 257 -10.06 -10.51 12.86
CA GLY A 257 -9.91 -9.35 13.74
C GLY A 257 -11.01 -8.29 13.60
N GLY A 258 -11.85 -8.37 12.57
CA GLY A 258 -12.83 -7.34 12.23
C GLY A 258 -12.39 -6.52 11.02
N GLU A 259 -12.79 -5.25 10.98
CA GLU A 259 -12.51 -4.33 9.87
C GLU A 259 -12.05 -2.96 10.41
N ALA A 260 -11.30 -2.23 9.60
CA ALA A 260 -10.96 -0.84 9.85
C ALA A 260 -11.39 0.04 8.67
N TYR A 261 -11.96 1.19 8.99
CA TYR A 261 -12.20 2.29 8.07
C TYR A 261 -11.12 3.34 8.25
N LEU A 262 -10.59 3.82 7.14
CA LEU A 262 -9.46 4.73 7.06
C LEU A 262 -9.92 6.00 6.36
N ASP A 263 -9.68 7.14 6.99
CA ASP A 263 -9.94 8.46 6.39
C ASP A 263 -8.62 9.08 5.95
N PHE A 264 -8.61 9.70 4.79
CA PHE A 264 -7.44 10.33 4.22
C PHE A 264 -7.67 11.77 3.81
N GLU A 265 -6.57 12.52 3.77
CA GLU A 265 -6.47 13.81 3.10
C GLU A 265 -5.24 13.81 2.19
N ILE A 266 -5.25 14.58 1.10
CA ILE A 266 -4.06 14.79 0.29
C ILE A 266 -3.34 16.06 0.76
N ARG A 267 -2.11 15.92 1.26
CA ARG A 267 -1.26 17.01 1.75
C ARG A 267 0.11 16.94 1.08
N ASP A 268 0.57 18.04 0.48
CA ASP A 268 1.93 18.17 -0.10
C ASP A 268 2.35 16.99 -1.00
N ASP A 269 1.46 16.56 -1.90
CA ASP A 269 1.64 15.40 -2.78
C ASP A 269 1.62 14.02 -2.09
N ARG A 270 0.98 13.88 -0.93
CA ARG A 270 0.85 12.61 -0.22
C ARG A 270 -0.55 12.38 0.32
N LEU A 271 -1.04 11.15 0.15
CA LEU A 271 -2.21 10.64 0.85
C LEU A 271 -1.85 10.43 2.34
N THR A 272 -2.43 11.24 3.20
CA THR A 272 -2.15 11.27 4.63
C THR A 272 -3.31 10.64 5.38
N LEU A 273 -3.03 9.61 6.17
CA LEU A 273 -4.01 8.97 7.05
C LEU A 273 -4.41 9.91 8.18
N THR A 274 -5.65 10.37 8.20
CA THR A 274 -6.18 11.31 9.21
C THR A 274 -7.02 10.59 10.26
N GLY A 275 -7.86 9.65 9.84
CA GLY A 275 -8.74 8.86 10.70
C GLY A 275 -8.49 7.36 10.61
N VAL A 276 -8.67 6.66 11.74
CA VAL A 276 -8.72 5.20 11.80
C VAL A 276 -9.88 4.84 12.73
N GLN A 277 -10.90 4.18 12.20
CA GLN A 277 -11.99 3.62 12.96
C GLN A 277 -11.94 2.11 12.88
N VAL A 278 -11.83 1.45 14.03
CA VAL A 278 -11.84 -0.01 14.11
C VAL A 278 -13.23 -0.50 14.50
N ASN A 279 -13.72 -1.47 13.73
CA ASN A 279 -14.93 -2.23 14.03
C ASN A 279 -14.53 -3.69 14.29
N ASP A 280 -14.26 -4.01 15.55
CA ASP A 280 -13.97 -5.36 16.01
C ASP A 280 -15.01 -5.86 17.02
N ALA A 281 -14.92 -7.15 17.37
CA ALA A 281 -15.84 -7.76 18.30
C ALA A 281 -15.78 -7.13 19.71
N LEU A 282 -14.60 -6.67 20.14
CA LEU A 282 -14.43 -6.04 21.45
C LEU A 282 -15.04 -4.64 21.48
N THR A 283 -14.83 -3.83 20.45
CA THR A 283 -15.44 -2.50 20.30
C THR A 283 -16.95 -2.62 20.17
N SER A 284 -17.43 -3.58 19.37
CA SER A 284 -18.86 -3.89 19.26
C SER A 284 -19.46 -4.28 20.60
N LEU A 285 -18.78 -5.12 21.38
CA LEU A 285 -19.22 -5.49 22.73
C LEU A 285 -19.22 -4.28 23.65
N ALA A 286 -18.15 -3.49 23.67
CA ALA A 286 -18.04 -2.30 24.52
C ALA A 286 -19.14 -1.26 24.23
N GLN A 287 -19.55 -1.09 22.97
CA GLN A 287 -20.67 -0.22 22.59
C GLN A 287 -22.03 -0.76 23.03
N GLN A 288 -22.17 -2.08 23.16
CA GLN A 288 -23.41 -2.73 23.58
C GLN A 288 -23.56 -2.80 25.11
N VAL A 289 -22.45 -2.83 25.85
CA VAL A 289 -22.50 -2.88 27.32
C VAL A 289 -22.83 -1.50 27.89
N PRO A 290 -23.93 -1.33 28.64
CA PRO A 290 -24.24 -0.05 29.29
C PRO A 290 -23.12 0.38 30.22
N ALA A 291 -22.73 1.65 30.19
CA ALA A 291 -21.60 2.17 30.98
C ALA A 291 -21.72 1.86 32.49
N GLY A 292 -22.94 1.86 33.04
CA GLY A 292 -23.20 1.50 34.44
C GLY A 292 -22.89 0.03 34.74
N VAL A 293 -23.11 -0.89 33.79
CA VAL A 293 -22.78 -2.30 33.90
C VAL A 293 -21.27 -2.48 33.91
N PHE A 294 -20.56 -1.85 32.98
CA PHE A 294 -19.09 -1.92 32.92
C PHE A 294 -18.43 -1.36 34.18
N ALA A 295 -18.88 -0.18 34.65
CA ALA A 295 -18.39 0.43 35.88
C ALA A 295 -18.65 -0.45 37.13
N TRP A 296 -19.77 -1.17 37.16
CA TRP A 296 -20.05 -2.11 38.25
C TRP A 296 -19.14 -3.35 38.19
N VAL A 297 -18.90 -3.92 37.00
CA VAL A 297 -17.97 -5.06 36.83
C VAL A 297 -16.56 -4.69 37.29
N GLN A 298 -16.05 -3.50 36.92
CA GLN A 298 -14.74 -3.04 37.38
C GLN A 298 -14.67 -2.92 38.91
N ARG A 299 -15.71 -2.37 39.54
CA ARG A 299 -15.79 -2.29 41.00
C ARG A 299 -15.84 -3.67 41.64
N ARG A 300 -16.61 -4.61 41.08
CA ARG A 300 -16.67 -6.00 41.56
C ARG A 300 -15.29 -6.65 41.57
N MET A 301 -14.57 -6.58 40.45
CA MET A 301 -13.20 -7.09 40.36
C MET A 301 -12.25 -6.46 41.38
N ALA A 302 -12.37 -5.15 41.61
CA ALA A 302 -11.59 -4.47 42.64
C ALA A 302 -11.94 -4.98 44.04
N CYS A 303 -13.23 -5.11 44.36
CA CYS A 303 -13.68 -5.63 45.65
C CYS A 303 -13.24 -7.08 45.89
N ASP A 304 -13.29 -7.94 44.86
CA ASP A 304 -12.86 -9.33 44.96
C ASP A 304 -11.34 -9.43 45.14
N HIS A 305 -10.58 -8.55 44.48
CA HIS A 305 -9.13 -8.47 44.64
C HIS A 305 -8.75 -8.02 46.07
N TRP A 306 -9.28 -6.89 46.52
CA TRP A 306 -8.90 -6.27 47.80
C TRP A 306 -9.54 -6.93 49.02
N GLY A 307 -10.73 -7.52 48.87
CA GLY A 307 -11.48 -8.13 49.97
C GLY A 307 -10.86 -9.41 50.53
N GLY A 308 -9.95 -10.04 49.77
CA GLY A 308 -9.21 -11.23 50.18
C GLY A 308 -7.81 -10.97 50.74
N GLU A 309 -7.35 -9.71 50.77
CA GLU A 309 -5.99 -9.40 51.20
C GLU A 309 -5.83 -9.28 52.71
N GLU A 310 -4.65 -9.67 53.22
CA GLU A 310 -4.35 -9.64 54.66
C GLU A 310 -3.69 -8.30 55.07
N PRO A 311 -4.21 -7.60 56.08
CA PRO A 311 -3.63 -6.36 56.60
C PRO A 311 -2.49 -6.66 57.58
N TYR A 312 -1.37 -7.18 57.09
CA TYR A 312 -0.24 -7.62 57.92
C TYR A 312 0.49 -6.47 58.64
N ASP A 313 0.26 -5.23 58.22
CA ASP A 313 0.66 -4.02 58.93
C ASP A 313 -0.34 -2.87 58.74
N ALA A 314 -0.12 -1.77 59.46
CA ALA A 314 -1.03 -0.62 59.47
C ALA A 314 -1.05 0.16 58.15
N GLU A 315 0.04 0.16 57.38
CA GLU A 315 0.09 0.85 56.08
C GLU A 315 -0.72 0.07 55.06
N ARG A 316 -0.52 -1.26 54.99
CA ARG A 316 -1.30 -2.13 54.12
C ARG A 316 -2.78 -2.13 54.49
N ALA A 317 -3.10 -2.11 55.79
CA ALA A 317 -4.48 -1.98 56.26
C ALA A 317 -5.16 -0.71 55.68
N ALA A 318 -4.47 0.43 55.74
CA ALA A 318 -5.00 1.69 55.21
C ALA A 318 -5.16 1.66 53.68
N GLN A 319 -4.25 1.00 52.95
CA GLN A 319 -4.36 0.82 51.49
C GLN A 319 -5.58 -0.02 51.11
N ILE A 320 -5.79 -1.15 51.80
CA ILE A 320 -6.94 -2.03 51.57
C ILE A 320 -8.24 -1.27 51.86
N GLU A 321 -8.32 -0.57 52.99
CA GLU A 321 -9.52 0.21 53.36
C GLU A 321 -9.84 1.30 52.34
N ALA A 322 -8.82 2.04 51.87
CA ALA A 322 -8.99 3.07 50.84
C ALA A 322 -9.51 2.47 49.53
N ALA A 323 -8.93 1.35 49.07
CA ALA A 323 -9.33 0.70 47.84
C ALA A 323 -10.77 0.14 47.90
N LEU A 324 -11.14 -0.48 49.02
CA LEU A 324 -12.50 -0.97 49.24
C LEU A 324 -13.53 0.17 49.29
N SER A 325 -13.17 1.30 49.89
CA SER A 325 -14.01 2.50 49.93
C SER A 325 -14.16 3.15 48.55
N GLU A 326 -13.06 3.29 47.80
CA GLU A 326 -13.07 3.84 46.43
C GLU A 326 -13.90 2.99 45.48
N ALA A 327 -13.78 1.66 45.56
CA ALA A 327 -14.59 0.72 44.80
C ALA A 327 -16.05 0.63 45.30
N ARG A 328 -16.41 1.29 46.41
CA ARG A 328 -17.75 1.28 47.02
C ARG A 328 -18.27 -0.13 47.26
N CYS A 329 -17.44 -0.99 47.84
CA CYS A 329 -17.76 -2.41 48.03
C CYS A 329 -18.97 -2.63 48.95
N ASP A 330 -19.27 -1.68 49.83
CA ASP A 330 -20.46 -1.67 50.69
C ASP A 330 -21.78 -1.54 49.91
N ALA A 331 -21.77 -0.87 48.75
CA ALA A 331 -22.93 -0.67 47.88
C ALA A 331 -23.02 -1.69 46.74
N LEU A 332 -21.99 -2.52 46.54
CA LEU A 332 -21.79 -3.33 45.34
C LEU A 332 -22.98 -4.24 45.03
N GLU A 333 -23.50 -4.97 46.01
CA GLU A 333 -24.65 -5.86 45.83
C GLU A 333 -25.94 -5.10 45.48
N THR A 334 -26.16 -3.95 46.13
CA THR A 334 -27.36 -3.13 45.88
C THR A 334 -27.32 -2.51 44.49
N ASP A 335 -26.15 -2.06 44.05
CA ASP A 335 -25.93 -1.54 42.71
C ASP A 335 -26.13 -2.64 41.65
N GLY A 336 -25.63 -3.86 41.89
CA GLY A 336 -25.80 -5.00 40.99
C GLY A 336 -27.26 -5.40 40.83
N GLN A 337 -28.02 -5.48 41.92
CA GLN A 337 -29.47 -5.71 41.90
C GLN A 337 -30.24 -4.60 41.15
N THR A 338 -29.78 -3.37 41.25
CA THR A 338 -30.38 -2.24 40.53
C THR A 338 -30.12 -2.34 39.03
N LEU A 339 -28.91 -2.72 38.62
CA LEU A 339 -28.58 -2.98 37.22
C LEU A 339 -29.40 -4.16 36.65
N ARG A 340 -29.53 -5.27 37.40
CA ARG A 340 -30.37 -6.41 36.97
C ARG A 340 -31.83 -6.03 36.77
N ARG A 341 -32.40 -5.17 37.61
CA ARG A 341 -33.77 -4.64 37.41
C ARG A 341 -33.87 -3.67 36.24
N THR A 342 -32.86 -2.84 36.04
CA THR A 342 -32.82 -1.84 34.96
C THR A 342 -32.71 -2.51 33.59
N HIS A 343 -31.96 -3.62 33.51
CA HIS A 343 -31.68 -4.36 32.30
C HIS A 343 -32.36 -5.74 32.29
N ALA A 344 -33.56 -5.83 32.87
CA ALA A 344 -34.26 -7.10 33.07
C ALA A 344 -34.61 -7.83 31.76
N ASP A 345 -34.71 -7.11 30.65
CA ASP A 345 -35.02 -7.63 29.32
C ASP A 345 -33.79 -7.74 28.40
N ASP A 346 -32.58 -7.57 28.94
CA ASP A 346 -31.32 -7.65 28.19
C ASP A 346 -30.49 -8.86 28.66
N ASP A 347 -30.71 -10.00 28.00
CA ASP A 347 -30.07 -11.26 28.32
C ASP A 347 -28.52 -11.18 28.29
N ALA A 348 -27.96 -10.33 27.43
CA ALA A 348 -26.52 -10.16 27.32
C ALA A 348 -25.96 -9.43 28.55
N VAL A 349 -26.63 -8.36 28.99
CA VAL A 349 -26.28 -7.66 30.23
C VAL A 349 -26.44 -8.56 31.46
N LEU A 350 -27.54 -9.32 31.55
CA LEU A 350 -27.76 -10.25 32.66
C LEU A 350 -26.67 -11.33 32.73
N ALA A 351 -26.22 -11.85 31.58
CA ALA A 351 -25.12 -12.82 31.52
C ALA A 351 -23.78 -12.22 31.98
N ILE A 352 -23.50 -10.96 31.61
CA ILE A 352 -22.29 -10.24 32.06
C ILE A 352 -22.30 -10.07 33.59
N LEU A 353 -23.42 -9.60 34.14
CA LEU A 353 -23.58 -9.42 35.59
C LEU A 353 -23.39 -10.76 36.34
N ALA A 354 -24.08 -11.81 35.89
CA ALA A 354 -23.97 -13.14 36.50
C ALA A 354 -22.54 -13.71 36.45
N ARG A 355 -21.82 -13.48 35.34
CA ARG A 355 -20.43 -13.95 35.21
C ARG A 355 -19.48 -13.21 36.14
N ALA A 356 -19.64 -11.90 36.30
CA ALA A 356 -18.82 -11.11 37.22
C ALA A 356 -19.09 -11.44 38.70
N GLU A 357 -20.32 -11.85 39.06
CA GLU A 357 -20.63 -12.35 40.42
C GLU A 357 -20.01 -13.73 40.71
N ALA A 358 -19.70 -14.50 39.66
CA ALA A 358 -19.16 -15.86 39.75
C ALA A 358 -17.63 -15.94 39.66
N MET A 359 -16.96 -14.80 39.48
CA MET A 359 -15.49 -14.67 39.62
C MET A 359 -15.11 -14.66 41.09
#